data_AF-A0A957GQM8-F1
#
_entry.id   AF-A0A957GQM8-F1
#
_cell.length_a   1.000
_cell.length_b   1.000
_cell.length_c   1.000
_cell.angle_alpha   90.00
_cell.angle_beta   90.00
_cell.angle_gamma   90.00
#
_symmetry.space_group_name_H-M   'P 1'
#
loop_
_entity.id
_entity.type
_entity.pdbx_description
1 polymer ?
#
loop_
_entity_poly.entity_id
_entity_poly.type
_entity_poly.pdbx_seq_one_letter_code
_entity_poly.pdbx_strand_id
1 'polypeptide(L)'
;MSYAKLSRFLLVGVLAAAGLLLWWHLPVSAGVPQQTGDEACRLCHSDTSEVVTLPTGDEVPVEVDLAVLAQSAHGSMADSPLACNDCHQTINDYQYPHADVMATTLREFQLEKSAECQRCHVQPHLTSHPEPEAENGVACVDCHGGHDVAPVANWEQAGATATCANCHTRSGVDLVDEAALTAVIQNGLFTNQTDTNYCLSCHSQPGLQVTFVNGDTKSATIDANAFHSSVHG
;
A
#
# COMPACT_ATOMS: atom_id res chain seq x y z
N MET A 1 -106.44 0.41 -4.13
CA MET A 1 -106.67 1.68 -3.40
C MET A 1 -105.56 1.86 -2.37
N SER A 2 -104.99 3.08 -2.30
CA SER A 2 -104.01 3.63 -1.34
C SER A 2 -102.63 2.96 -1.25
N TYR A 3 -101.54 3.57 -1.73
CA TYR A 3 -100.76 4.73 -1.21
C TYR A 3 -100.14 4.54 0.18
N ALA A 4 -98.79 4.50 0.23
CA ALA A 4 -97.88 5.39 0.99
C ALA A 4 -96.55 4.64 1.28
N LYS A 5 -95.36 5.05 0.79
CA LYS A 5 -94.52 6.25 1.05
C LYS A 5 -93.65 6.18 2.33
N LEU A 6 -92.33 6.39 2.09
CA LEU A 6 -91.27 6.90 2.99
C LEU A 6 -90.75 5.95 4.10
N SER A 7 -89.49 5.97 4.55
CA SER A 7 -88.24 6.65 4.17
C SER A 7 -87.08 6.04 4.97
N ARG A 8 -85.89 6.00 4.36
CA ARG A 8 -84.52 6.15 4.90
C ARG A 8 -84.25 5.86 6.39
N PHE A 9 -83.23 5.05 6.69
CA PHE A 9 -82.01 5.51 7.38
C PHE A 9 -80.90 4.45 7.28
N LEU A 10 -79.66 4.94 7.05
CA LEU A 10 -78.42 4.19 6.99
C LEU A 10 -78.08 3.52 8.32
N LEU A 11 -77.43 2.36 8.27
CA LEU A 11 -76.25 2.11 9.11
C LEU A 11 -75.33 1.10 8.43
N VAL A 12 -74.14 1.61 8.15
CA VAL A 12 -72.96 0.95 7.60
C VAL A 12 -72.45 -0.03 8.66
N GLY A 13 -72.43 -1.33 8.33
CA GLY A 13 -71.83 -2.38 9.13
C GLY A 13 -70.55 -2.86 8.48
N VAL A 14 -69.42 -2.51 9.09
CA VAL A 14 -68.06 -2.93 8.78
C VAL A 14 -67.93 -4.44 8.96
N LEU A 15 -67.48 -5.17 7.92
CA LEU A 15 -66.90 -6.50 8.06
C LEU A 15 -65.48 -6.47 7.52
N ALA A 16 -64.53 -6.63 8.44
CA ALA A 16 -63.11 -6.66 8.20
C ALA A 16 -62.73 -7.89 7.36
N ALA A 17 -62.17 -7.65 6.18
CA ALA A 17 -61.46 -8.67 5.41
C ALA A 17 -60.01 -8.74 5.91
N ALA A 18 -59.70 -9.78 6.68
CA ALA A 18 -58.34 -10.21 6.97
C ALA A 18 -57.73 -10.78 5.67
N GLY A 19 -57.17 -9.90 4.84
CA GLY A 19 -56.44 -10.24 3.62
C GLY A 19 -54.95 -10.42 3.92
N LEU A 20 -54.47 -11.62 3.63
CA LEU A 20 -53.10 -12.13 3.77
C LEU A 20 -52.00 -11.09 3.48
N LEU A 21 -51.16 -10.83 4.47
CA LEU A 21 -49.81 -10.29 4.29
C LEU A 21 -48.91 -11.40 3.69
N LEU A 22 -49.05 -11.67 2.39
CA LEU A 22 -47.99 -12.35 1.64
C LEU A 22 -46.91 -11.32 1.32
N TRP A 23 -46.01 -11.09 2.29
CA TRP A 23 -44.73 -10.46 2.01
C TRP A 23 -43.90 -11.44 1.18
N TRP A 24 -43.89 -11.26 -0.13
CA TRP A 24 -42.85 -11.81 -0.99
C TRP A 24 -41.52 -11.20 -0.56
N HIS A 25 -40.80 -11.94 0.28
CA HIS A 25 -39.37 -11.80 0.49
C HIS A 25 -38.70 -12.33 -0.77
N LEU A 26 -38.58 -11.46 -1.77
CA LEU A 26 -37.56 -11.66 -2.80
C LEU A 26 -36.24 -11.83 -2.04
N PRO A 27 -35.48 -12.91 -2.27
CA PRO A 27 -34.13 -12.97 -1.74
C PRO A 27 -33.38 -11.80 -2.37
N VAL A 28 -33.01 -10.83 -1.54
CA VAL A 28 -31.91 -9.93 -1.89
C VAL A 28 -30.74 -10.87 -2.11
N SER A 29 -30.39 -11.09 -3.37
CA SER A 29 -29.13 -11.74 -3.70
C SER A 29 -28.07 -10.83 -3.11
N ALA A 30 -27.44 -11.24 -2.03
CA ALA A 30 -26.17 -10.68 -1.64
C ALA A 30 -25.29 -10.78 -2.89
N GLY A 31 -24.94 -9.64 -3.48
CA GLY A 31 -23.98 -9.63 -4.57
C GLY A 31 -22.74 -10.37 -4.08
N VAL A 32 -22.34 -11.41 -4.81
CA VAL A 32 -21.02 -11.99 -4.63
C VAL A 32 -20.03 -10.83 -4.83
N PRO A 33 -19.19 -10.48 -3.83
CA PRO A 33 -18.17 -9.47 -4.03
C PRO A 33 -17.32 -9.87 -5.24
N GLN A 34 -16.83 -8.88 -5.98
CA GLN A 34 -16.03 -8.97 -7.20
C GLN A 34 -14.78 -9.88 -7.04
N GLN A 35 -14.97 -11.19 -6.93
CA GLN A 35 -13.93 -12.24 -6.90
C GLN A 35 -13.85 -12.92 -8.27
N THR A 36 -13.87 -12.12 -9.33
CA THR A 36 -13.73 -12.64 -10.70
C THR A 36 -12.49 -12.10 -11.39
N GLY A 37 -11.82 -11.12 -10.79
CA GLY A 37 -10.57 -10.54 -11.30
C GLY A 37 -9.33 -11.25 -10.77
N ASP A 38 -9.22 -11.40 -9.44
CA ASP A 38 -8.02 -11.95 -8.78
C ASP A 38 -7.77 -13.41 -9.17
N GLU A 39 -8.79 -14.26 -9.08
CA GLU A 39 -8.70 -15.68 -9.42
C GLU A 39 -8.31 -15.88 -10.87
N ALA A 40 -8.78 -15.01 -11.77
CA ALA A 40 -8.46 -15.11 -13.18
C ALA A 40 -6.99 -14.78 -13.48
N CYS A 41 -6.40 -13.81 -12.78
CA CYS A 41 -4.96 -13.55 -12.86
C CYS A 41 -4.16 -14.78 -12.42
N ARG A 42 -4.54 -15.39 -11.28
CA ARG A 42 -3.85 -16.57 -10.74
C ARG A 42 -3.85 -17.78 -11.68
N LEU A 43 -4.89 -17.97 -12.49
CA LEU A 43 -4.96 -19.09 -13.44
C LEU A 43 -3.81 -19.09 -14.45
N CYS A 44 -3.34 -17.90 -14.87
CA CYS A 44 -2.27 -17.79 -15.85
C CYS A 44 -0.91 -17.49 -15.22
N HIS A 45 -0.88 -16.81 -14.07
CA HIS A 45 0.35 -16.33 -13.44
C HIS A 45 0.94 -17.28 -12.38
N SER A 46 0.25 -18.34 -11.94
CA SER A 46 0.72 -19.16 -10.80
C SER A 46 1.64 -20.35 -11.12
N ASP A 47 1.63 -20.82 -12.37
CA ASP A 47 2.41 -21.99 -12.82
C ASP A 47 2.71 -21.82 -14.31
N THR A 48 3.57 -20.86 -14.63
CA THR A 48 3.93 -20.49 -15.99
C THR A 48 5.41 -20.19 -16.08
N SER A 49 6.03 -20.51 -17.22
CA SER A 49 7.41 -20.11 -17.52
C SER A 49 7.48 -19.00 -18.56
N GLU A 50 6.35 -18.35 -18.86
CA GLU A 50 6.29 -17.26 -19.82
C GLU A 50 7.07 -16.04 -19.30
N VAL A 51 7.66 -15.30 -20.24
CA VAL A 51 8.40 -14.06 -19.97
C VAL A 51 7.92 -12.97 -20.89
N VAL A 52 7.82 -11.75 -20.38
CA VAL A 52 7.66 -10.55 -21.19
C VAL A 52 9.05 -10.03 -21.53
N THR A 53 9.43 -10.05 -22.80
CA THR A 53 10.66 -9.42 -23.29
C THR A 53 10.38 -7.95 -23.61
N LEU A 54 10.99 -7.04 -22.85
CA LEU A 54 10.89 -5.60 -23.07
C LEU A 54 11.67 -5.18 -24.34
N PRO A 55 11.38 -4.01 -24.93
CA PRO A 55 12.08 -3.52 -26.13
C PRO A 55 13.61 -3.45 -26.00
N THR A 56 14.11 -3.29 -24.78
CA THR A 56 15.55 -3.30 -24.45
C THR A 56 16.18 -4.70 -24.43
N GLY A 57 15.36 -5.75 -24.42
CA GLY A 57 15.78 -7.15 -24.29
C GLY A 57 15.73 -7.68 -22.85
N ASP A 58 15.42 -6.84 -21.86
CA ASP A 58 15.18 -7.27 -20.49
C ASP A 58 13.98 -8.24 -20.44
N GLU A 59 14.08 -9.31 -19.64
CA GLU A 59 13.00 -10.29 -19.47
C GLU A 59 12.34 -10.12 -18.09
N VAL A 60 11.00 -10.04 -18.08
CA VAL A 60 10.18 -10.01 -16.87
C VAL A 60 9.41 -11.32 -16.79
N PRO A 61 9.68 -12.18 -15.79
CA PRO A 61 8.89 -13.38 -15.57
C PRO A 61 7.41 -13.05 -15.35
N VAL A 62 6.54 -13.79 -16.01
CA VAL A 62 5.08 -13.68 -15.83
C VAL A 62 4.64 -14.40 -14.56
N GLU A 63 5.40 -15.40 -14.12
CA GLU A 63 5.11 -16.19 -12.93
C GLU A 63 5.07 -15.34 -11.65
N VAL A 64 4.11 -15.65 -10.79
CA VAL A 64 3.99 -15.12 -9.43
C VAL A 64 3.94 -16.30 -8.47
N ASP A 65 4.93 -16.38 -7.59
CA ASP A 65 4.91 -17.32 -6.47
C ASP A 65 3.78 -16.93 -5.50
N LEU A 66 2.67 -17.65 -5.61
CA LEU A 66 1.49 -17.38 -4.79
C LEU A 66 1.71 -17.69 -3.31
N ALA A 67 2.66 -18.56 -2.96
CA ALA A 67 2.97 -18.87 -1.57
C ALA A 67 3.74 -17.72 -0.93
N VAL A 68 4.69 -17.13 -1.65
CA VAL A 68 5.40 -15.91 -1.23
C VAL A 68 4.41 -14.73 -1.14
N LEU A 69 3.59 -14.52 -2.17
CA LEU A 69 2.60 -13.45 -2.18
C LEU A 69 1.63 -13.55 -1.01
N ALA A 70 1.15 -14.76 -0.68
CA ALA A 70 0.22 -14.96 0.42
C ALA A 70 0.78 -14.50 1.78
N GLN A 71 2.10 -14.51 1.96
CA GLN A 71 2.82 -14.10 3.17
C GLN A 71 3.25 -12.62 3.17
N SER A 72 3.06 -11.92 2.05
CA SER A 72 3.41 -10.50 1.92
C SER A 72 2.47 -9.60 2.74
N ALA A 73 2.84 -8.33 2.89
CA ALA A 73 2.11 -7.30 3.64
C ALA A 73 0.65 -7.12 3.19
N HIS A 74 0.34 -7.44 1.94
CA HIS A 74 -1.01 -7.38 1.36
C HIS A 74 -1.48 -8.74 0.82
N GLY A 75 -0.80 -9.82 1.20
CA GLY A 75 -1.13 -11.18 0.81
C GLY A 75 -2.46 -11.66 1.40
N SER A 76 -2.94 -12.82 0.95
CA SER A 76 -4.19 -13.42 1.45
C SER A 76 -4.16 -13.78 2.95
N MET A 77 -2.99 -13.79 3.59
CA MET A 77 -2.85 -13.99 5.03
C MET A 77 -2.64 -12.69 5.82
N ALA A 78 -2.65 -11.53 5.17
CA ALA A 78 -2.51 -10.23 5.82
C ALA A 78 -3.82 -9.74 6.44
N ASP A 79 -3.73 -8.80 7.39
CA ASP A 79 -4.89 -8.14 8.00
C ASP A 79 -5.68 -7.27 7.01
N SER A 80 -5.04 -6.82 5.93
CA SER A 80 -5.62 -6.00 4.86
C SER A 80 -5.18 -6.54 3.50
N PRO A 81 -5.79 -7.65 3.05
CA PRO A 81 -5.44 -8.29 1.78
C PRO A 81 -5.87 -7.43 0.60
N LEU A 82 -5.06 -7.43 -0.45
CA LEU A 82 -5.36 -6.81 -1.74
C LEU A 82 -5.41 -7.87 -2.85
N ALA A 83 -6.26 -7.63 -3.85
CA ALA A 83 -6.32 -8.40 -5.08
C ALA A 83 -5.30 -7.90 -6.11
N CYS A 84 -4.99 -8.71 -7.13
CA CYS A 84 -4.03 -8.35 -8.19
C CYS A 84 -4.35 -6.99 -8.83
N ASN A 85 -5.62 -6.71 -9.09
CA ASN A 85 -6.07 -5.49 -9.75
C ASN A 85 -6.09 -4.27 -8.83
N ASP A 86 -5.97 -4.44 -7.51
CA ASP A 86 -5.85 -3.31 -6.58
C ASP A 86 -4.54 -2.54 -6.80
N CYS A 87 -3.47 -3.25 -7.20
CA CYS A 87 -2.18 -2.66 -7.59
C CYS A 87 -2.00 -2.59 -9.11
N HIS A 88 -2.46 -3.59 -9.87
CA HIS A 88 -2.33 -3.62 -11.34
C HIS A 88 -3.49 -2.89 -12.05
N GLN A 89 -3.76 -1.64 -11.66
CA GLN A 89 -4.93 -0.87 -12.09
C GLN A 89 -4.99 -0.57 -13.60
N THR A 90 -3.86 -0.41 -14.28
CA THR A 90 -3.85 -0.18 -15.75
C THR A 90 -4.36 -1.40 -16.52
N ILE A 91 -4.39 -2.59 -15.91
CA ILE A 91 -4.86 -3.86 -16.49
C ILE A 91 -6.36 -4.10 -16.19
N ASN A 92 -7.09 -3.07 -15.76
CA ASN A 92 -8.47 -3.19 -15.26
C ASN A 92 -9.55 -3.46 -16.31
N ASP A 93 -9.23 -3.42 -17.61
CA ASP A 93 -10.16 -3.94 -18.61
C ASP A 93 -9.79 -5.41 -18.84
N TYR A 94 -10.42 -6.30 -18.06
CA TYR A 94 -10.31 -7.76 -18.18
C TYR A 94 -10.89 -8.20 -19.54
N GLN A 95 -10.16 -7.89 -20.61
CA GLN A 95 -10.28 -8.53 -21.89
C GLN A 95 -8.96 -9.24 -22.07
N TYR A 96 -8.95 -10.57 -21.98
CA TYR A 96 -7.80 -11.32 -22.46
C TYR A 96 -7.82 -11.29 -24.00
N PRO A 97 -6.67 -11.02 -24.64
CA PRO A 97 -5.37 -10.64 -24.05
C PRO A 97 -5.41 -9.25 -23.41
N HIS A 98 -4.96 -9.16 -22.15
CA HIS A 98 -4.92 -7.88 -21.44
C HIS A 98 -3.85 -6.98 -22.06
N ALA A 99 -4.00 -5.66 -21.92
CA ALA A 99 -3.12 -4.69 -22.57
C ALA A 99 -1.63 -5.01 -22.36
N ASP A 100 -0.84 -4.77 -23.40
CA ASP A 100 0.61 -5.01 -23.39
C ASP A 100 1.30 -4.09 -22.36
N VAL A 101 2.42 -4.58 -21.81
CA VAL A 101 3.31 -3.77 -20.99
C VAL A 101 3.99 -2.74 -21.88
N MET A 102 3.69 -1.46 -21.66
CA MET A 102 4.19 -0.36 -22.49
C MET A 102 5.59 0.15 -22.09
N ALA A 103 6.15 -0.37 -20.99
CA ALA A 103 7.49 -0.01 -20.54
C ALA A 103 8.57 -0.49 -21.53
N THR A 104 9.55 0.37 -21.77
CA THR A 104 10.67 0.10 -22.69
C THR A 104 11.81 -0.63 -21.97
N THR A 105 12.01 -0.31 -20.70
CA THR A 105 13.11 -0.84 -19.85
C THR A 105 12.55 -1.47 -18.59
N LEU A 106 13.30 -2.39 -17.98
CA LEU A 106 12.92 -2.94 -16.68
C LEU A 106 12.76 -1.84 -15.62
N ARG A 107 13.62 -0.81 -15.69
CA ARG A 107 13.58 0.30 -14.75
C ARG A 107 12.29 1.12 -14.88
N GLU A 108 11.90 1.44 -16.10
CA GLU A 108 10.63 2.14 -16.38
C GLU A 108 9.44 1.34 -15.85
N PHE A 109 9.43 0.02 -16.06
CA PHE A 109 8.39 -0.86 -15.54
C PHE A 109 8.32 -0.81 -13.99
N GLN A 110 9.46 -0.91 -13.31
CA GLN A 110 9.54 -0.84 -11.84
C GLN A 110 9.06 0.50 -11.30
N LEU A 111 9.44 1.62 -11.94
CA LEU A 111 9.01 2.96 -11.56
C LEU A 111 7.51 3.14 -11.73
N GLU A 112 6.96 2.71 -12.88
CA GLU A 112 5.53 2.76 -13.16
C GLU A 112 4.74 1.97 -12.11
N LYS A 113 5.14 0.73 -11.82
CA LYS A 113 4.42 -0.10 -10.83
C LYS A 113 4.60 0.37 -9.40
N SER A 114 5.75 0.95 -9.06
CA SER A 114 5.97 1.55 -7.74
C SER A 114 5.08 2.77 -7.48
N ALA A 115 4.68 3.50 -8.52
CA ALA A 115 3.80 4.66 -8.37
C ALA A 115 2.41 4.28 -7.83
N GLU A 116 1.93 3.06 -8.12
CA GLU A 116 0.62 2.59 -7.63
C GLU A 116 0.59 2.44 -6.10
N CYS A 117 1.73 2.20 -5.45
CA CYS A 117 1.83 2.15 -3.99
C CYS A 117 1.40 3.46 -3.33
N GLN A 118 1.65 4.60 -3.98
CA GLN A 118 1.39 5.94 -3.45
C GLN A 118 -0.11 6.27 -3.38
N ARG A 119 -0.97 5.48 -4.02
CA ARG A 119 -2.44 5.65 -3.95
C ARG A 119 -2.98 5.39 -2.55
N CYS A 120 -2.33 4.49 -1.82
CA CYS A 120 -2.65 4.16 -0.43
C CYS A 120 -1.60 4.71 0.54
N HIS A 121 -0.31 4.67 0.18
CA HIS A 121 0.80 5.19 0.98
C HIS A 121 1.13 6.64 0.63
N VAL A 122 0.25 7.57 1.02
CA VAL A 122 0.29 9.00 0.62
C VAL A 122 1.37 9.85 1.31
N GLN A 123 2.03 9.32 2.35
CA GLN A 123 3.21 9.94 2.99
C GLN A 123 4.35 8.90 3.03
N PRO A 124 4.89 8.48 1.89
CA PRO A 124 6.01 7.56 1.90
C PRO A 124 7.28 8.29 2.33
N HIS A 125 8.24 7.53 2.86
CA HIS A 125 9.57 7.93 3.32
C HIS A 125 10.50 8.39 2.17
N LEU A 126 9.96 9.03 1.13
CA LEU A 126 10.65 9.53 -0.07
C LEU A 126 11.81 10.49 0.22
N THR A 127 12.04 10.85 1.48
CA THR A 127 13.05 11.80 1.92
C THR A 127 14.50 11.31 1.81
N SER A 128 14.74 10.03 1.48
CA SER A 128 16.11 9.45 1.53
C SER A 128 16.85 9.43 0.19
N HIS A 129 16.17 9.60 -0.95
CA HIS A 129 16.78 9.58 -2.28
C HIS A 129 16.18 10.65 -3.20
N PRO A 130 16.92 11.20 -4.18
CA PRO A 130 16.40 12.19 -5.11
C PRO A 130 15.16 11.66 -5.84
N GLU A 131 14.24 12.58 -6.14
CA GLU A 131 12.89 12.34 -6.67
C GLU A 131 12.84 11.27 -7.79
N PRO A 132 11.72 10.54 -7.92
CA PRO A 132 11.52 9.48 -8.92
C PRO A 132 11.62 9.95 -10.38
N GLU A 133 11.77 11.25 -10.64
CA GLU A 133 12.00 11.82 -11.97
C GLU A 133 13.46 11.72 -12.44
N ALA A 134 14.40 11.33 -11.57
CA ALA A 134 15.75 10.99 -12.00
C ALA A 134 15.71 9.68 -12.80
N GLU A 135 16.46 9.59 -13.90
CA GLU A 135 16.62 8.34 -14.68
C GLU A 135 17.07 7.13 -13.81
N ASN A 136 17.58 7.39 -12.60
CA ASN A 136 17.97 6.39 -11.59
C ASN A 136 17.30 6.62 -10.21
N GLY A 137 16.14 7.25 -10.14
CA GLY A 137 15.46 7.55 -8.86
C GLY A 137 15.03 6.27 -8.16
N VAL A 138 15.34 6.10 -6.87
CA VAL A 138 15.05 4.86 -6.10
C VAL A 138 13.54 4.70 -5.91
N ALA A 139 13.01 3.55 -6.31
CA ALA A 139 11.60 3.21 -6.31
C ALA A 139 11.22 2.39 -5.06
N CYS A 140 9.92 2.31 -4.75
CA CYS A 140 9.43 1.56 -3.59
C CYS A 140 9.89 0.10 -3.60
N VAL A 141 9.85 -0.52 -4.78
CA VAL A 141 10.21 -1.94 -4.98
C VAL A 141 11.71 -2.21 -4.87
N ASP A 142 12.57 -1.19 -4.94
CA ASP A 142 14.03 -1.37 -4.82
C ASP A 142 14.43 -1.80 -3.40
N CYS A 143 13.64 -1.37 -2.41
CA CYS A 143 13.82 -1.77 -1.03
C CYS A 143 12.76 -2.80 -0.63
N HIS A 144 11.48 -2.51 -0.89
CA HIS A 144 10.38 -3.29 -0.33
C HIS A 144 10.06 -4.56 -1.12
N GLY A 145 10.46 -4.67 -2.39
CA GLY A 145 9.95 -5.71 -3.28
C GLY A 145 8.56 -5.39 -3.82
N GLY A 146 7.93 -6.36 -4.48
CA GLY A 146 6.63 -6.20 -5.17
C GLY A 146 5.58 -7.20 -4.70
N HIS A 147 5.73 -8.46 -5.11
CA HIS A 147 4.87 -9.56 -4.64
C HIS A 147 5.35 -10.18 -3.32
N ASP A 148 6.53 -9.78 -2.85
CA ASP A 148 7.22 -10.30 -1.67
C ASP A 148 7.39 -9.22 -0.59
N VAL A 149 6.62 -8.13 -0.68
CA VAL A 149 6.69 -7.02 0.28
C VAL A 149 6.50 -7.55 1.69
N ALA A 150 7.54 -7.49 2.51
CA ALA A 150 7.44 -8.03 3.85
C ALA A 150 6.48 -7.19 4.73
N PRO A 151 5.77 -7.81 5.70
CA PRO A 151 5.00 -7.08 6.69
C PRO A 151 5.85 -6.08 7.47
N VAL A 152 5.23 -5.00 7.96
CA VAL A 152 5.94 -3.94 8.73
C VAL A 152 6.69 -4.52 9.92
N ALA A 153 6.09 -5.44 10.67
CA ALA A 153 6.74 -6.09 11.81
C ALA A 153 8.00 -6.90 11.45
N ASN A 154 8.15 -7.30 10.18
CA ASN A 154 9.36 -7.94 9.67
C ASN A 154 10.39 -6.89 9.22
N TRP A 155 9.94 -5.79 8.61
CA TRP A 155 10.78 -4.64 8.25
C TRP A 155 11.35 -3.90 9.48
N GLU A 156 10.64 -3.89 10.60
CA GLU A 156 11.13 -3.28 11.84
C GLU A 156 12.26 -4.07 12.49
N GLN A 157 12.52 -5.31 12.05
CA GLN A 157 13.66 -6.08 12.52
C GLN A 157 14.96 -5.58 11.86
N ALA A 158 16.12 -5.91 12.44
CA ALA A 158 17.44 -5.40 12.02
C ALA A 158 17.80 -5.62 10.52
N GLY A 159 17.04 -6.45 9.79
CA GLY A 159 17.25 -6.71 8.36
C GLY A 159 16.97 -5.54 7.42
N ALA A 160 16.14 -4.55 7.79
CA ALA A 160 15.86 -3.41 6.92
C ALA A 160 17.09 -2.56 6.62
N THR A 161 18.02 -2.49 7.58
CA THR A 161 19.26 -1.76 7.42
C THR A 161 20.17 -2.40 6.40
N ALA A 162 20.20 -3.73 6.32
CA ALA A 162 20.99 -4.44 5.33
C ALA A 162 20.57 -4.06 3.90
N THR A 163 19.28 -3.81 3.66
CA THR A 163 18.76 -3.34 2.36
C THR A 163 19.43 -2.03 1.93
N CYS A 164 19.51 -1.05 2.84
CA CYS A 164 20.22 0.20 2.60
C CYS A 164 21.75 -0.04 2.46
N ALA A 165 22.32 -0.82 3.39
CA ALA A 165 23.74 -1.20 3.46
C ALA A 165 24.29 -1.70 2.12
N ASN A 166 23.57 -2.63 1.52
CA ASN A 166 23.99 -3.35 0.33
C ASN A 166 24.18 -2.43 -0.89
N CYS A 167 23.23 -1.52 -1.15
CA CYS A 167 23.28 -0.62 -2.31
C CYS A 167 24.36 0.45 -2.18
N HIS A 168 24.47 1.08 -1.02
CA HIS A 168 25.47 2.13 -0.80
C HIS A 168 26.89 1.57 -0.72
N THR A 169 27.10 0.42 -0.07
CA THR A 169 28.42 -0.25 -0.06
C THR A 169 28.87 -0.57 -1.48
N ARG A 170 27.96 -1.09 -2.31
CA ARG A 170 28.23 -1.37 -3.73
C ARG A 170 28.53 -0.10 -4.53
N SER A 171 27.85 1.00 -4.19
CA SER A 171 27.95 2.27 -4.91
C SER A 171 29.10 3.16 -4.42
N GLY A 172 29.87 2.71 -3.42
CA GLY A 172 30.95 3.50 -2.83
C GLY A 172 30.48 4.72 -2.05
N VAL A 173 29.22 4.71 -1.61
CA VAL A 173 28.67 5.73 -0.71
C VAL A 173 28.81 5.20 0.71
N ASP A 174 29.55 5.91 1.55
CA ASP A 174 29.75 5.49 2.93
C ASP A 174 28.41 5.49 3.68
N LEU A 175 28.03 4.33 4.19
CA LEU A 175 27.02 4.24 5.23
C LEU A 175 27.72 4.22 6.56
N VAL A 176 27.55 5.31 7.28
CA VAL A 176 27.99 5.42 8.67
C VAL A 176 27.19 4.42 9.51
N ASP A 177 27.88 3.35 9.94
CA ASP A 177 27.47 2.31 10.91
C ASP A 177 26.06 1.72 10.72
N GLU A 178 25.98 0.43 10.36
CA GLU A 178 24.73 -0.32 10.24
C GLU A 178 23.83 -0.16 11.49
N ALA A 179 24.38 -0.25 12.70
CA ALA A 179 23.57 -0.11 13.92
C ALA A 179 23.01 1.31 14.07
N ALA A 180 23.76 2.33 13.67
CA ALA A 180 23.29 3.72 13.67
C ALA A 180 22.19 3.94 12.61
N LEU A 181 22.35 3.32 11.44
CA LEU A 181 21.36 3.37 10.37
C LEU A 181 20.07 2.63 10.76
N THR A 182 20.14 1.51 11.48
CA THR A 182 18.95 0.86 12.07
C THR A 182 18.18 1.82 12.98
N ALA A 183 18.88 2.57 13.82
CA ALA A 183 18.25 3.54 14.72
C ALA A 183 17.61 4.71 13.95
N VAL A 184 18.26 5.24 12.91
CA VAL A 184 17.70 6.25 11.99
C VAL A 184 16.43 5.74 11.31
N ILE A 185 16.48 4.52 10.80
CA ILE A 185 15.39 3.89 10.07
C ILE A 185 14.18 3.63 10.99
N GLN A 186 14.38 2.97 12.12
CA GLN A 186 13.30 2.59 13.04
C GLN A 186 12.68 3.79 13.75
N ASN A 187 13.53 4.71 14.23
CA ASN A 187 13.05 5.81 15.06
C ASN A 187 12.83 7.08 14.27
N GLY A 188 13.41 7.25 13.09
CA GLY A 188 13.24 8.46 12.27
C GLY A 188 12.31 8.24 11.10
N LEU A 189 12.58 7.23 10.27
CA LEU A 189 11.81 7.02 9.05
C LEU A 189 10.48 6.34 9.39
N PHE A 190 10.49 5.12 9.95
CA PHE A 190 9.28 4.28 10.05
C PHE A 190 8.37 4.57 11.25
N THR A 191 8.70 5.52 12.12
CA THR A 191 7.84 5.83 13.26
C THR A 191 6.78 6.87 12.91
N ASN A 192 5.56 6.62 13.35
CA ASN A 192 4.49 7.61 13.35
C ASN A 192 4.49 8.46 14.65
N GLN A 193 5.48 8.28 15.52
CA GLN A 193 5.61 8.97 16.81
C GLN A 193 6.81 9.91 16.78
N THR A 194 6.54 11.22 16.87
CA THR A 194 7.58 12.25 16.98
C THR A 194 8.02 12.40 18.43
N ASP A 195 8.81 11.44 18.93
CA ASP A 195 9.37 11.46 20.29
C ASP A 195 10.86 11.84 20.32
N THR A 196 11.50 11.72 21.48
CA THR A 196 12.94 12.00 21.64
C THR A 196 13.80 11.11 20.76
N ASN A 197 13.45 9.83 20.64
CA ASN A 197 14.21 8.89 19.81
C ASN A 197 14.10 9.27 18.34
N TYR A 198 12.92 9.75 17.90
CA TYR A 198 12.77 10.30 16.56
C TYR A 198 13.71 11.46 16.27
N CYS A 199 13.78 12.42 17.18
CA CYS A 199 14.69 13.56 17.02
C CYS A 199 16.16 13.11 17.01
N LEU A 200 16.54 12.27 17.98
CA LEU A 200 17.92 11.81 18.14
C LEU A 200 18.35 10.83 17.04
N SER A 201 17.42 10.16 16.36
CA SER A 201 17.71 9.24 15.26
C SER A 201 18.59 9.91 14.20
N CYS A 202 18.21 11.12 13.77
CA CYS A 202 19.00 11.96 12.89
C CYS A 202 19.98 12.83 13.67
N HIS A 203 19.55 13.55 14.71
CA HIS A 203 20.39 14.55 15.35
C HIS A 203 21.58 13.98 16.13
N SER A 204 21.61 12.70 16.48
CA SER A 204 22.80 12.09 17.11
C SER A 204 23.93 11.80 16.13
N GLN A 205 23.67 11.90 14.82
CA GLN A 205 24.67 11.63 13.79
C GLN A 205 25.74 12.74 13.73
N PRO A 206 27.02 12.39 13.54
CA PRO A 206 28.11 13.35 13.50
C PRO A 206 28.03 14.24 12.25
N GLY A 207 28.41 15.51 12.39
CA GLY A 207 28.62 16.42 11.25
C GLY A 207 27.36 17.10 10.71
N LEU A 208 26.19 16.91 11.33
CA LEU A 208 24.97 17.63 10.98
C LEU A 208 25.10 19.12 11.28
N GLN A 209 24.79 19.95 10.29
CA GLN A 209 24.84 21.40 10.41
C GLN A 209 23.61 22.02 9.74
N VAL A 210 23.14 23.13 10.30
CA VAL A 210 22.10 23.96 9.71
C VAL A 210 22.75 25.28 9.29
N THR A 211 22.50 25.67 8.04
CA THR A 211 22.89 26.97 7.49
C THR A 211 21.69 27.90 7.50
N PHE A 212 21.83 29.04 8.17
CA PHE A 212 20.80 30.07 8.22
C PHE A 212 20.82 30.95 6.97
N VAL A 213 19.73 31.68 6.73
CA VAL A 213 19.56 32.53 5.53
C VAL A 213 20.62 33.63 5.41
N ASN A 214 21.23 34.03 6.53
CA ASN A 214 22.33 35.00 6.58
C ASN A 214 23.71 34.39 6.28
N GLY A 215 23.79 33.08 6.02
CA GLY A 215 25.02 32.34 5.73
C GLY A 215 25.72 31.76 6.96
N ASP A 216 25.25 32.04 8.18
CA ASP A 216 25.82 31.45 9.40
C ASP A 216 25.53 29.95 9.46
N THR A 217 26.45 29.17 10.03
CA THR A 217 26.28 27.73 10.24
C THR A 217 26.31 27.39 11.72
N LYS A 218 25.50 26.41 12.13
CA LYS A 218 25.51 25.87 13.49
C LYS A 218 25.39 24.35 13.46
N SER A 219 26.13 23.70 14.35
CA SER A 219 25.98 22.25 14.57
C SER A 219 24.53 21.94 14.97
N ALA A 220 23.96 20.96 14.28
CA ALA A 220 22.71 20.33 14.64
C ALA A 220 22.92 18.94 15.27
N THR A 221 24.16 18.50 15.45
CA THR A 221 24.47 17.25 16.16
C THR A 221 24.22 17.40 17.66
N ILE A 222 23.49 16.45 18.25
CA ILE A 222 23.16 16.33 19.68
C ILE A 222 23.85 15.07 20.23
N ASP A 223 24.62 15.20 21.30
CA ASP A 223 25.13 14.03 22.02
C ASP A 223 23.96 13.33 22.74
N ALA A 224 23.60 12.15 22.26
CA ALA A 224 22.46 11.39 22.77
C ALA A 224 22.63 11.00 24.26
N ASN A 225 23.86 10.71 24.72
CA ASN A 225 24.11 10.34 26.11
C ASN A 225 24.01 11.56 27.03
N ALA A 226 24.55 12.70 26.59
CA ALA A 226 24.42 13.96 27.32
C ALA A 226 22.97 14.42 27.37
N PHE A 227 22.21 14.22 26.29
CA PHE A 227 20.79 14.55 26.23
C PHE A 227 19.97 13.71 27.22
N HIS A 228 20.17 12.38 27.23
CA HIS A 228 19.52 11.42 28.16
C HIS A 228 19.98 11.55 29.62
N SER A 229 21.00 12.36 29.89
CA SER A 229 21.44 12.67 31.25
C SER A 229 20.97 14.05 31.71
N SER A 230 20.07 14.69 30.95
CA SER A 230 19.67 16.08 31.17
C SER A 230 18.28 16.16 31.77
N VAL A 231 17.80 17.38 32.04
CA VAL A 231 16.41 17.59 32.49
C VAL A 231 15.38 17.50 31.34
N HIS A 232 15.86 17.35 30.10
CA HIS A 232 15.04 17.26 28.89
C HIS A 232 15.00 15.82 28.32
N GLY A 233 15.68 14.88 28.97
CA GLY A 233 15.73 13.46 28.65
C GLY A 233 16.51 12.74 29.73
#